data_AF-A0A813HUQ7-F1
#
_entry.id   AF-A0A813HUQ7-F1
#
_cell.length_a   1.000
_cell.length_b   1.000
_cell.length_c   1.000
_cell.angle_alpha   90.00
_cell.angle_beta   90.00
_cell.angle_gamma   90.00
#
_symmetry.space_group_name_H-M   'P 1'
#
loop_
_entity.id
_entity.type
_entity.pdbx_description
1 polymer ?
#
loop_
_entity_poly.entity_id
_entity_poly.type
_entity_poly.pdbx_seq_one_letter_code
_entity_poly.pdbx_strand_id
1 'polypeptide(L)'
;IGDQADTYFLRRMARQIRAQFGPVDIIIDDGAHLLGAQVASFSVLFFNLLRNGGLYLVEDMATSYVTGTRDFTREAPSKTKLLINLTDTFVHYAANLAHKLHAWNFQTVFGWNLEAELLPDKHTDAVESISFHNSIVVLRKKAQPLHHAHVSETSLCSGDLWLGRFRRNDSLHNWEEIYDQHSQYPFG
;
A
#
# COMPACT_ATOMS: atom_id res chain seq x y z
N ILE A 1 25.27 -14.10 3.96
CA ILE A 1 23.84 -14.39 4.23
C ILE A 1 23.39 -13.46 5.35
N GLY A 2 22.18 -12.88 5.27
CA GLY A 2 21.62 -11.95 6.25
C GLY A 2 20.10 -12.08 6.37
N ASP A 3 19.50 -11.37 7.34
CA ASP A 3 18.07 -11.43 7.65
C ASP A 3 17.32 -10.26 7.00
N GLN A 4 16.20 -10.56 6.34
CA GLN A 4 15.35 -9.57 5.68
C GLN A 4 14.49 -8.76 6.67
N ALA A 5 14.32 -9.24 7.91
CA ALA A 5 13.68 -8.45 8.97
C ALA A 5 14.66 -7.48 9.64
N ASP A 6 15.97 -7.68 9.49
CA ASP A 6 17.00 -6.81 10.05
C ASP A 6 17.18 -5.55 9.19
N THR A 7 16.43 -4.50 9.53
CA THR A 7 16.49 -3.21 8.84
C THR A 7 17.88 -2.54 8.93
N TYR A 8 18.71 -2.84 9.93
CA TYR A 8 20.07 -2.30 10.00
C TYR A 8 20.97 -2.97 8.97
N PHE A 9 20.91 -4.32 8.91
CA PHE A 9 21.60 -5.09 7.88
C PHE A 9 21.19 -4.63 6.48
N LEU A 10 19.89 -4.52 6.21
CA LEU A 10 19.36 -4.10 4.91
C LEU A 10 19.83 -2.69 4.52
N ARG A 11 19.82 -1.73 5.46
CA ARG A 11 20.32 -0.37 5.18
C ARG A 11 21.82 -0.37 4.88
N ARG A 12 22.61 -1.17 5.60
CA ARG A 12 24.06 -1.29 5.33
C ARG A 12 24.30 -1.90 3.96
N MET A 13 23.61 -2.99 3.65
CA MET A 13 23.69 -3.67 2.35
C MET A 13 23.29 -2.73 1.20
N ALA A 14 22.13 -2.06 1.31
CA ALA A 14 21.66 -1.11 0.32
C ALA A 14 22.67 0.01 0.05
N ARG A 15 23.31 0.56 1.10
CA ARG A 15 24.39 1.55 0.95
C ARG A 15 25.60 1.00 0.20
N GLN A 16 26.03 -0.23 0.51
CA GLN A 16 27.16 -0.86 -0.14
C GLN A 16 26.89 -1.13 -1.63
N ILE A 17 25.74 -1.73 -1.94
CA ILE A 17 25.32 -1.98 -3.33
C ILE A 17 25.26 -0.66 -4.10
N ARG A 18 24.63 0.37 -3.50
CA ARG A 18 24.48 1.67 -4.16
C ARG A 18 25.81 2.38 -4.37
N ALA A 19 26.78 2.25 -3.47
CA ALA A 19 28.11 2.81 -3.64
C ALA A 19 28.89 2.13 -4.78
N GLN A 20 28.66 0.84 -5.00
CA GLN A 20 29.38 0.06 -6.00
C GLN A 20 28.71 0.10 -7.38
N PHE A 21 27.38 0.07 -7.43
CA PHE A 21 26.61 -0.13 -8.67
C PHE A 21 25.58 0.97 -8.93
N GLY A 22 25.37 1.89 -8.00
CA GLY A 22 24.25 2.83 -8.06
C GLY A 22 22.91 2.21 -7.64
N PRO A 23 21.80 2.96 -7.78
CA PRO A 23 20.47 2.43 -7.51
C PRO A 23 20.08 1.37 -8.54
N VAL A 24 19.24 0.41 -8.16
CA VAL A 24 18.85 -0.72 -9.02
C VAL A 24 17.51 -0.47 -9.70
N ASP A 25 17.31 -1.08 -10.87
CA ASP A 25 16.06 -0.98 -11.64
C ASP A 25 14.91 -1.80 -11.06
N ILE A 26 15.23 -2.99 -10.53
CA ILE A 26 14.25 -3.98 -10.08
C ILE A 26 14.72 -4.58 -8.75
N ILE A 27 13.79 -4.76 -7.82
CA ILE A 27 13.98 -5.53 -6.58
C ILE A 27 12.88 -6.58 -6.52
N ILE A 28 13.25 -7.82 -6.18
CA ILE A 28 12.33 -8.94 -5.99
C ILE A 28 12.49 -9.43 -4.55
N ASP A 29 11.38 -9.45 -3.81
CA ASP A 29 11.27 -9.92 -2.43
C ASP A 29 10.58 -11.30 -2.44
N ASP A 30 11.43 -12.33 -2.53
CA ASP A 30 11.08 -13.76 -2.47
C ASP A 30 11.61 -14.38 -1.16
N GLY A 31 11.39 -13.64 -0.07
CA GLY A 31 12.01 -13.91 1.23
C GLY A 31 11.22 -14.87 2.13
N ALA A 32 11.30 -14.70 3.44
CA ALA A 32 10.65 -15.51 4.47
C ALA A 32 9.11 -15.59 4.39
N HIS A 33 8.47 -14.81 3.52
CA HIS A 33 7.01 -14.68 3.34
C HIS A 33 6.23 -14.34 4.63
N LEU A 34 6.90 -13.71 5.60
CA LEU A 34 6.30 -13.16 6.80
C LEU A 34 5.99 -11.67 6.60
N LEU A 35 4.79 -11.21 6.96
CA LEU A 35 4.37 -9.82 6.77
C LEU A 35 5.41 -8.83 7.32
N GLY A 36 5.83 -9.02 8.57
CA GLY A 36 6.78 -8.12 9.22
C GLY A 36 8.11 -8.03 8.46
N ALA A 37 8.56 -9.15 7.90
CA ALA A 37 9.81 -9.25 7.16
C ALA A 37 9.71 -8.61 5.76
N GLN A 38 8.58 -8.78 5.08
CA GLN A 38 8.28 -8.16 3.78
C GLN A 38 8.10 -6.63 3.91
N VAL A 39 7.36 -6.17 4.93
CA VAL A 39 7.20 -4.74 5.21
C VAL A 39 8.53 -4.10 5.61
N ALA A 40 9.34 -4.77 6.44
CA ALA A 40 10.69 -4.31 6.79
C ALA A 40 11.56 -4.13 5.53
N SER A 41 11.61 -5.15 4.68
CA SER A 41 12.35 -5.15 3.42
C SER A 41 11.90 -4.04 2.49
N PHE A 42 10.59 -3.95 2.23
CA PHE A 42 9.99 -2.89 1.41
C PHE A 42 10.35 -1.50 1.94
N SER A 43 10.15 -1.25 3.24
CA SER A 43 10.38 0.06 3.86
C SER A 43 11.82 0.55 3.76
N VAL A 44 12.79 -0.36 3.63
CA VAL A 44 14.21 -0.03 3.50
C VAL A 44 14.63 0.00 2.03
N LEU A 45 14.42 -1.08 1.30
CA LEU A 45 15.00 -1.29 -0.02
C LEU A 45 14.33 -0.39 -1.08
N PHE A 46 13.00 -0.21 -1.01
CA PHE A 46 12.26 0.66 -1.93
C PHE A 46 12.76 2.11 -1.90
N PHE A 47 13.04 2.64 -0.70
CA PHE A 47 13.47 4.03 -0.57
C PHE A 47 14.97 4.23 -0.78
N ASN A 48 15.80 3.27 -0.36
CA ASN A 48 17.25 3.47 -0.29
C ASN A 48 18.02 2.90 -1.48
N LEU A 49 17.47 1.89 -2.17
CA LEU A 49 18.17 1.16 -3.22
C LEU A 49 17.47 1.23 -4.59
N LEU A 50 16.13 1.17 -4.62
CA LEU A 50 15.39 1.21 -5.88
C LEU A 50 15.47 2.60 -6.53
N ARG A 51 15.80 2.63 -7.83
CA ARG A 51 15.81 3.86 -8.61
C ARG A 51 14.40 4.43 -8.82
N ASN A 52 14.31 5.71 -9.13
CA ASN A 52 13.06 6.30 -9.59
C ASN A 52 12.61 5.67 -10.91
N GLY A 53 11.33 5.33 -11.03
CA GLY A 53 10.79 4.58 -12.17
C GLY A 53 11.02 3.07 -12.09
N GLY A 54 11.73 2.58 -11.06
CA GLY A 54 12.00 1.16 -10.84
C GLY A 54 10.81 0.39 -10.26
N LEU A 55 10.94 -0.94 -10.23
CA LEU A 55 9.91 -1.88 -9.76
C LEU A 55 10.35 -2.63 -8.50
N TYR A 56 9.45 -2.76 -7.53
CA TYR A 56 9.58 -3.64 -6.38
C TYR A 56 8.51 -4.73 -6.46
N LEU A 57 8.92 -5.98 -6.52
CA LEU A 57 8.04 -7.12 -6.61
C LEU A 57 8.09 -7.89 -5.29
N VAL A 58 6.94 -8.37 -4.83
CA VAL A 58 6.84 -9.29 -3.70
C VAL A 58 6.16 -10.55 -4.19
N GLU A 59 6.86 -11.67 -4.08
CA GLU A 59 6.42 -12.97 -4.60
C GLU A 59 5.81 -13.85 -3.50
N ASP A 60 5.20 -14.95 -3.92
CA ASP A 60 4.59 -15.96 -3.07
C ASP A 60 3.49 -15.44 -2.13
N MET A 61 2.68 -14.48 -2.60
CA MET A 61 1.55 -13.94 -1.83
C MET A 61 0.50 -15.00 -1.46
N ALA A 62 0.42 -16.11 -2.19
CA ALA A 62 -0.44 -17.23 -1.82
C ALA A 62 -0.15 -17.75 -0.39
N THR A 63 1.11 -17.71 0.04
CA THR A 63 1.52 -18.14 1.40
C THR A 63 0.86 -17.31 2.50
N SER A 64 0.55 -16.04 2.24
CA SER A 64 -0.19 -15.17 3.17
C SER A 64 -1.59 -15.68 3.50
N TYR A 65 -2.12 -16.59 2.67
CA TYR A 65 -3.44 -17.19 2.83
C TYR A 65 -3.40 -18.66 3.28
N VAL A 66 -2.21 -19.23 3.52
CA VAL A 66 -2.08 -20.61 4.00
C VAL A 66 -1.98 -20.62 5.51
N THR A 67 -3.06 -21.02 6.18
CA THR A 67 -3.07 -21.26 7.62
C THR A 67 -2.06 -22.36 7.97
N GLY A 68 -1.09 -22.04 8.84
CA GLY A 68 -0.09 -22.99 9.35
C GLY A 68 1.33 -22.81 8.81
N THR A 69 1.56 -21.86 7.89
CA THR A 69 2.91 -21.52 7.47
C THR A 69 3.55 -20.52 8.43
N ARG A 70 4.18 -21.08 9.47
CA ARG A 70 5.32 -20.55 10.24
C ARG A 70 5.13 -19.48 11.32
N ASP A 71 4.04 -18.70 11.35
CA ASP A 71 3.89 -17.63 12.37
C ASP A 71 3.18 -18.04 13.69
N PHE A 72 2.88 -19.33 13.89
CA PHE A 72 2.28 -19.80 15.14
C PHE A 72 3.35 -20.22 16.15
N THR A 73 3.74 -19.26 16.99
CA THR A 73 4.26 -19.55 18.31
C THR A 73 3.23 -20.41 19.08
N ARG A 74 3.63 -21.66 19.37
CA ARG A 74 3.23 -22.56 20.47
C ARG A 74 1.77 -22.94 20.76
N GLU A 75 0.75 -22.37 20.14
CA GLU A 75 -0.64 -22.80 20.39
C GLU A 75 -1.37 -23.21 19.11
N ALA A 76 -2.01 -24.38 19.15
CA ALA A 76 -2.79 -24.92 18.05
C ALA A 76 -3.87 -23.90 17.63
N PRO A 77 -4.03 -23.58 16.33
CA PRO A 77 -5.03 -22.63 15.91
C PRO A 77 -6.42 -23.16 16.27
N SER A 78 -7.20 -22.35 17.01
CA SER A 78 -8.63 -22.59 17.15
C SER A 78 -9.30 -22.46 15.78
N LYS A 79 -10.46 -23.12 15.55
CA LYS A 79 -11.23 -22.98 14.30
C LYS A 79 -11.53 -21.51 13.90
N THR A 80 -11.53 -20.60 14.88
CA THR A 80 -11.68 -19.15 14.67
C THR A 80 -10.40 -18.47 14.16
N LYS A 81 -9.22 -19.02 14.46
CA LYS A 81 -7.90 -18.61 13.93
C LYS A 81 -7.60 -19.20 12.54
N LEU A 82 -8.53 -20.02 12.03
CA LEU A 82 -8.50 -20.57 10.66
C LEU A 82 -8.97 -19.56 9.61
N LEU A 83 -9.63 -18.48 10.05
CA LEU A 83 -9.75 -17.27 9.25
C LEU A 83 -8.37 -16.62 9.28
N ILE A 84 -7.68 -16.63 8.14
CA ILE A 84 -6.54 -15.75 7.89
C ILE A 84 -6.99 -14.38 8.39
N ASN A 85 -6.26 -13.81 9.34
CA ASN A 85 -6.47 -12.40 9.63
C ASN A 85 -6.01 -11.68 8.37
N LEU A 86 -6.94 -11.40 7.45
CA LEU A 86 -6.64 -10.81 6.16
C LEU A 86 -5.86 -9.50 6.33
N THR A 87 -5.98 -8.87 7.50
CA THR A 87 -5.24 -7.67 7.88
C THR A 87 -3.73 -7.90 8.09
N ASP A 88 -3.30 -9.13 8.37
CA ASP A 88 -1.89 -9.51 8.61
C ASP A 88 -1.21 -10.08 7.35
N THR A 89 -1.55 -9.55 6.18
CA THR A 89 -0.98 -9.97 4.89
C THR A 89 -0.32 -8.81 4.17
N PHE A 90 0.76 -9.08 3.40
CA PHE A 90 1.37 -8.02 2.59
C PHE A 90 0.40 -7.49 1.53
N VAL A 91 -0.52 -8.33 1.05
CA VAL A 91 -1.61 -7.92 0.15
C VAL A 91 -2.49 -6.86 0.80
N HIS A 92 -2.88 -7.03 2.07
CA HIS A 92 -3.67 -6.03 2.78
C HIS A 92 -2.87 -4.76 3.06
N TYR A 93 -1.60 -4.89 3.45
CA TYR A 93 -0.70 -3.75 3.56
C TYR A 93 -0.62 -2.94 2.25
N ALA A 94 -0.42 -3.61 1.11
CA ALA A 94 -0.37 -2.99 -0.20
C ALA A 94 -1.72 -2.41 -0.64
N ALA A 95 -2.84 -3.05 -0.30
CA ALA A 95 -4.17 -2.50 -0.56
C ALA A 95 -4.40 -1.19 0.21
N ASN A 96 -3.95 -1.10 1.47
CA ASN A 96 -4.02 0.13 2.25
C ASN A 96 -3.08 1.23 1.72
N LEU A 97 -1.94 0.87 1.10
CA LEU A 97 -1.10 1.84 0.40
C LEU A 97 -1.82 2.50 -0.80
N ALA A 98 -2.88 1.91 -1.34
CA ALA A 98 -3.68 2.55 -2.40
C ALA A 98 -4.30 3.88 -1.91
N HIS A 99 -4.71 3.96 -0.64
CA HIS A 99 -5.17 5.23 -0.05
C HIS A 99 -4.08 6.29 -0.07
N LYS A 100 -2.81 5.90 0.13
CA LYS A 100 -1.67 6.81 0.08
C LYS A 100 -1.40 7.38 -1.29
N LEU A 101 -1.75 6.66 -2.37
CA LEU A 101 -1.64 7.20 -3.75
C LEU A 101 -2.54 8.41 -3.97
N HIS A 102 -3.66 8.47 -3.24
CA HIS A 102 -4.67 9.50 -3.37
C HIS A 102 -4.66 10.49 -2.20
N ALA A 103 -3.66 10.44 -1.31
CA ALA A 103 -3.70 11.21 -0.07
C ALA A 103 -3.78 12.73 -0.27
N TRP A 104 -3.28 13.25 -1.40
CA TRP A 104 -3.42 14.65 -1.79
C TRP A 104 -4.86 15.09 -2.05
N ASN A 105 -5.75 14.14 -2.39
CA ASN A 105 -7.15 14.41 -2.67
C ASN A 105 -8.02 14.42 -1.42
N PHE A 106 -7.47 14.02 -0.26
CA PHE A 106 -8.19 14.19 1.00
C PHE A 106 -8.24 15.68 1.34
N GLN A 107 -9.30 16.33 0.89
CA GLN A 107 -9.72 17.60 1.44
C GLN A 107 -10.19 17.34 2.86
N THR A 108 -9.91 18.27 3.79
CA THR A 108 -10.53 18.26 5.11
C THR A 108 -12.04 18.32 4.95
N VAL A 109 -12.69 17.16 4.97
CA VAL A 109 -14.14 17.10 4.85
C VAL A 109 -14.72 17.71 6.13
N PHE A 110 -15.45 18.82 5.99
CA PHE A 110 -16.17 19.50 7.08
C PHE A 110 -15.33 20.02 8.26
N GLY A 111 -14.05 20.36 8.07
CA GLY A 111 -13.21 20.89 9.16
C GLY A 111 -12.86 19.88 10.26
N TRP A 112 -13.09 18.58 10.00
CA TRP A 112 -12.59 17.52 10.86
C TRP A 112 -11.11 17.32 10.56
N ASN A 113 -10.31 17.20 11.62
CA ASN A 113 -8.93 16.79 11.46
C ASN A 113 -8.92 15.39 10.85
N LEU A 114 -8.26 15.24 9.72
CA LEU A 114 -7.95 13.91 9.20
C LEU A 114 -7.12 13.15 10.23
N GLU A 115 -7.38 11.85 10.36
CA GLU A 115 -6.47 10.98 11.08
C GLU A 115 -5.08 11.04 10.43
N ALA A 116 -4.03 11.02 11.25
CA ALA A 116 -2.65 11.17 10.76
C ALA A 116 -2.29 10.12 9.69
N GLU A 117 -2.90 8.93 9.75
CA GLU A 117 -2.72 7.85 8.78
C GLU A 117 -3.26 8.17 7.38
N LEU A 118 -4.18 9.13 7.25
CA LEU A 118 -4.74 9.55 5.96
C LEU A 118 -3.97 10.74 5.34
N LEU A 119 -3.07 11.36 6.10
CA LEU A 119 -2.26 12.47 5.58
C LEU A 119 -1.22 11.97 4.56
N PRO A 120 -0.84 12.82 3.59
CA PRO A 120 0.28 12.55 2.69
C PRO A 120 1.56 12.22 3.45
N ASP A 121 2.30 11.23 2.97
CA ASP A 121 3.60 10.86 3.51
C ASP A 121 4.59 10.45 2.40
N LYS A 122 5.77 9.96 2.80
CA LYS A 122 6.80 9.51 1.86
C LYS A 122 6.31 8.47 0.82
N HIS A 123 5.30 7.67 1.13
CA HIS A 123 4.71 6.72 0.18
C HIS A 123 3.86 7.44 -0.86
N THR A 124 3.10 8.45 -0.46
CA THR A 124 2.35 9.34 -1.36
C THR A 124 3.27 9.98 -2.41
N ASP A 125 4.49 10.37 -2.01
CA ASP A 125 5.46 10.98 -2.91
C ASP A 125 6.23 9.99 -3.78
N ALA A 126 6.40 8.76 -3.31
CA ALA A 126 7.33 7.80 -3.93
C ALA A 126 6.65 6.69 -4.72
N VAL A 127 5.43 6.27 -4.38
CA VAL A 127 4.73 5.16 -5.04
C VAL A 127 3.87 5.69 -6.17
N GLU A 128 4.06 5.16 -7.38
CA GLU A 128 3.32 5.53 -8.58
C GLU A 128 2.08 4.67 -8.75
N SER A 129 2.26 3.35 -8.67
CA SER A 129 1.20 2.38 -8.87
C SER A 129 1.46 1.10 -8.09
N ILE A 130 0.39 0.36 -7.84
CA ILE A 130 0.38 -0.97 -7.23
C ILE A 130 -0.42 -1.87 -8.16
N SER A 131 0.11 -3.04 -8.49
CA SER A 131 -0.54 -4.03 -9.36
C SER A 131 -0.55 -5.38 -8.67
N PHE A 132 -1.74 -5.98 -8.58
CA PHE A 132 -1.96 -7.28 -7.97
C PHE A 132 -2.09 -8.33 -9.07
N HIS A 133 -1.20 -9.31 -9.03
CA HIS A 133 -1.23 -10.49 -9.89
C HIS A 133 -1.42 -11.73 -9.02
N ASN A 134 -1.72 -12.87 -9.64
CA ASN A 134 -1.74 -14.12 -8.90
C ASN A 134 -0.38 -14.36 -8.23
N SER A 135 -0.38 -14.41 -6.90
CA SER A 135 0.78 -14.59 -6.03
C SER A 135 1.89 -13.53 -6.11
N ILE A 136 1.69 -12.39 -6.79
CA ILE A 136 2.70 -11.34 -6.92
C ILE A 136 2.07 -9.95 -6.72
N VAL A 137 2.70 -9.11 -5.91
CA VAL A 137 2.41 -7.68 -5.83
C VAL A 137 3.55 -6.90 -6.46
N VAL A 138 3.24 -5.99 -7.38
CA VAL A 138 4.22 -5.11 -8.03
C VAL A 138 3.96 -3.66 -7.60
N LEU A 139 4.98 -3.00 -7.05
CA LEU A 139 4.95 -1.56 -6.76
C LEU A 139 5.91 -0.83 -7.68
N ARG A 140 5.41 0.18 -8.40
CA ARG A 140 6.24 1.07 -9.21
C ARG A 140 6.63 2.31 -8.41
N LYS A 141 7.91 2.64 -8.39
CA LYS A 141 8.41 3.91 -7.83
C LYS A 141 8.27 5.02 -8.85
N LYS A 142 7.79 6.20 -8.46
CA LYS A 142 7.63 7.34 -9.36
C LYS A 142 8.95 7.68 -10.06
N ALA A 143 8.88 7.96 -11.36
CA ALA A 143 10.04 8.41 -12.15
C ALA A 143 10.54 9.79 -11.72
N GLN A 144 9.62 10.65 -11.29
CA GLN A 144 9.91 11.95 -10.68
C GLN A 144 9.09 12.05 -9.39
N PRO A 145 9.72 12.10 -8.21
CA PRO A 145 9.04 12.43 -6.98
C PRO A 145 8.38 13.82 -7.13
N LEU A 146 7.20 14.00 -6.55
CA LEU A 146 6.57 15.32 -6.54
C LEU A 146 7.50 16.28 -5.78
N HIS A 147 8.00 17.31 -6.46
CA HIS A 147 8.55 18.48 -5.80
C HIS A 147 7.38 19.33 -5.34
N HIS A 148 7.24 19.52 -4.04
CA HIS A 148 6.29 20.50 -3.53
C HIS A 148 6.62 21.90 -4.11
N ALA A 149 5.74 22.40 -4.98
CA ALA A 149 5.37 23.79 -4.85
C ALA A 149 4.61 23.89 -3.52
N HIS A 150 5.00 24.83 -2.66
CA HIS A 150 4.17 25.21 -1.52
C HIS A 150 2.75 25.41 -2.04
N VAL A 151 1.80 24.60 -1.55
CA VAL A 151 0.38 24.92 -1.74
C VAL A 151 0.16 26.16 -0.87
N SER A 152 0.32 27.35 -1.46
CA SER A 152 -0.21 28.57 -0.88
C SER A 152 -1.72 28.37 -0.77
N GLU A 153 -2.29 28.71 0.38
CA GLU A 153 -3.68 28.47 0.80
C GLU A 153 -4.78 29.06 -0.11
N THR A 154 -4.48 29.52 -1.33
CA THR A 154 -5.34 30.43 -2.11
C THR A 154 -5.78 29.94 -3.48
N SER A 155 -5.71 28.65 -3.80
CA SER A 155 -6.39 28.13 -5.00
C SER A 155 -7.24 26.89 -4.71
N LEU A 156 -8.16 27.01 -3.75
CA LEU A 156 -9.32 26.12 -3.72
C LEU A 156 -10.33 26.65 -4.73
N CYS A 157 -10.47 25.91 -5.83
CA CYS A 157 -11.53 26.10 -6.80
C CYS A 157 -12.87 26.27 -6.09
N SER A 158 -13.52 27.39 -6.40
CA SER A 158 -14.89 27.69 -6.02
C SER A 158 -15.87 26.65 -6.56
N GLY A 159 -16.78 26.22 -5.68
CA GLY A 159 -18.19 26.03 -6.04
C GLY A 159 -18.56 24.69 -6.67
N ASP A 160 -19.36 23.96 -5.90
CA ASP A 160 -20.48 23.14 -6.36
C ASP A 160 -20.17 21.96 -7.29
N LEU A 161 -20.07 20.77 -6.69
CA LEU A 161 -20.69 19.52 -7.17
C LEU A 161 -20.34 18.38 -6.18
N TRP A 162 -21.30 17.48 -5.94
CA TRP A 162 -21.26 16.27 -5.10
C TRP A 162 -21.67 16.39 -3.62
N LEU A 163 -22.92 16.80 -3.39
CA LEU A 163 -23.65 16.44 -2.17
C LEU A 163 -24.40 15.11 -2.36
N GLY A 164 -23.69 14.00 -2.15
CA GLY A 164 -24.28 12.67 -1.99
C GLY A 164 -23.97 12.14 -0.58
N ARG A 165 -24.99 12.05 0.29
CA ARG A 165 -24.87 11.54 1.66
C ARG A 165 -24.41 10.08 1.67
N PHE A 166 -23.18 9.80 2.08
CA PHE A 166 -22.85 8.53 2.72
C PHE A 166 -22.98 8.71 4.24
N ARG A 167 -24.14 8.30 4.78
CA ARG A 167 -24.22 7.97 6.21
C ARG A 167 -23.59 6.60 6.39
N ARG A 168 -22.66 6.45 7.34
CA ARG A 168 -22.26 5.12 7.84
C ARG A 168 -23.54 4.39 8.28
N ASN A 169 -23.82 3.27 7.64
CA ASN A 169 -24.82 2.32 8.13
C ASN A 169 -24.08 0.99 8.32
N ASP A 170 -24.00 0.54 9.57
CA ASP A 170 -23.29 -0.67 10.03
C ASP A 170 -24.04 -1.95 9.65
N SER A 171 -24.38 -2.10 8.38
CA SER A 171 -24.92 -3.34 7.83
C SER A 171 -24.42 -3.50 6.41
N LEU A 172 -23.54 -4.49 6.21
CA LEU A 172 -23.16 -5.00 4.90
C LEU A 172 -24.45 -5.36 4.14
N HIS A 173 -24.87 -4.52 3.21
CA HIS A 173 -25.90 -4.85 2.23
C HIS A 173 -25.37 -4.60 0.83
N ASN A 174 -25.89 -5.45 -0.05
CA ASN A 174 -25.42 -5.87 -1.35
C ASN A 174 -25.03 -4.72 -2.29
N TRP A 175 -23.82 -4.77 -2.87
CA TRP A 175 -23.32 -3.77 -3.83
C TRP A 175 -24.17 -3.68 -5.12
N GLU A 176 -25.02 -4.66 -5.39
CA GLU A 176 -25.90 -4.71 -6.57
C GLU A 176 -27.04 -3.68 -6.52
N GLU A 177 -27.55 -3.29 -5.34
CA GLU A 177 -28.66 -2.32 -5.25
C GLU A 177 -28.26 -0.89 -5.59
N ILE A 178 -26.97 -0.53 -5.43
CA ILE A 178 -26.47 0.82 -5.76
C ILE A 178 -26.38 1.01 -7.29
N TYR A 179 -26.19 -0.07 -8.05
CA TYR A 179 -26.10 -0.02 -9.51
C TYR A 179 -27.48 0.17 -10.17
N ASP A 180 -28.53 -0.44 -9.62
CA ASP A 180 -29.87 -0.40 -10.21
C ASP A 180 -30.59 0.95 -10.05
N GLN A 181 -30.19 1.81 -9.11
CA GLN A 181 -30.79 3.13 -8.95
C GLN A 181 -30.22 4.20 -9.89
N HIS A 182 -29.14 3.90 -10.63
CA HIS A 182 -28.44 4.87 -11.48
C HIS A 182 -28.37 4.48 -12.98
N SER A 183 -29.09 3.43 -13.39
CA SER A 183 -29.13 2.93 -14.77
C SER A 183 -30.05 3.70 -15.74
N GLN A 184 -30.50 4.92 -15.40
CA GLN A 184 -31.31 5.77 -16.31
C GLN A 184 -30.50 6.75 -17.19
N TYR A 185 -29.24 6.45 -17.48
CA TYR A 185 -28.53 7.14 -18.56
C TYR A 185 -28.33 6.19 -19.75
N PRO A 186 -28.98 6.44 -20.90
CA PRO A 186 -28.80 5.61 -22.07
C PRO A 186 -27.45 5.93 -22.70
N PHE A 187 -26.55 4.95 -22.69
CA PHE A 187 -25.57 4.84 -23.76
C PHE A 187 -26.22 3.98 -24.85
N GLY A 188 -26.75 4.65 -25.88
CA GLY A 188 -27.41 4.03 -27.04
C GLY A 188 -28.75 4.64 -27.38
#